data_AF-A0A9X3R9X4-F1
#
_entry.id   AF-A0A9X3R9X4-F1
#
_cell.length_a   1.000
_cell.length_b   1.000
_cell.length_c   1.000
_cell.angle_alpha   90.00
_cell.angle_beta   90.00
_cell.angle_gamma   90.00
#
_symmetry.space_group_name_H-M   'P 1'
#
loop_
_entity.id
_entity.type
_entity.pdbx_description
1 polymer ?
#
loop_
_entity_poly.entity_id
_entity_poly.type
_entity_poly.pdbx_seq_one_letter_code
_entity_poly.pdbx_strand_id
1 'polypeptide(L)'
;MNTNQKALELFEQNEYEKALDLFRQAVEESRNIQSLNNLAWLYSYEEDDDQKALVLLKEVIEMKPASYFPYNLLGEINLRQKDWKLASDALSEAISIQPSKEAYQNLAVAKYYLKELEEASDYFLRVAGNSDVVMFNHIKCLIELDKKTEAKEKLDTFSEDADDFIGEVEVADLYVELGCFKEAIQWFEKGWEEYWKTPDWVSRFVYALFKTKNNLRINEVIQESILHKAEEIKSAHEEECDENWTESDKETHMKELLEEKNEYENMVNRMSSGYIPLIEFEPATTGACYLFGCKRHNHPDYQE
;
A
#
# COMPACT_ATOMS: atom_id res chain seq x y z
N MET A 1 -19.96 32.31 -7.97
CA MET A 1 -19.61 30.94 -7.54
C MET A 1 -20.65 29.98 -8.08
N ASN A 2 -20.26 29.09 -9.00
CA ASN A 2 -21.17 28.05 -9.49
C ASN A 2 -21.38 26.97 -8.39
N THR A 3 -22.36 26.09 -8.56
CA THR A 3 -22.70 25.05 -7.57
C THR A 3 -21.52 24.14 -7.26
N ASN A 4 -20.69 23.82 -8.26
CA ASN A 4 -19.45 23.06 -8.08
C ASN A 4 -18.45 23.76 -7.15
N GLN A 5 -18.19 25.04 -7.35
CA GLN A 5 -17.27 25.81 -6.50
C GLN A 5 -17.79 25.92 -5.06
N LYS A 6 -19.10 26.04 -4.86
CA LYS A 6 -19.70 26.00 -3.50
C LYS A 6 -19.49 24.64 -2.84
N ALA A 7 -19.70 23.55 -3.59
CA ALA A 7 -19.49 22.19 -3.12
C ALA A 7 -18.04 21.97 -2.67
N LEU A 8 -17.08 22.41 -3.49
CA LEU A 8 -15.65 22.35 -3.17
C LEU A 8 -15.28 23.19 -1.95
N GLU A 9 -15.84 24.39 -1.76
CA GLU A 9 -15.57 25.20 -0.57
C GLU A 9 -16.10 24.55 0.71
N LEU A 10 -17.28 23.92 0.68
CA LEU A 10 -17.79 23.15 1.81
C LEU A 10 -16.96 21.89 2.07
N PHE A 11 -16.52 21.23 1.01
CA PHE A 11 -15.61 20.08 1.11
C PHE A 11 -14.30 20.48 1.80
N GLU A 12 -13.68 21.59 1.40
CA GLU A 12 -12.48 22.14 2.05
C GLU A 12 -12.71 22.54 3.52
N GLN A 13 -13.95 22.80 3.92
CA GLN A 13 -14.34 23.09 5.31
C GLN A 13 -14.68 21.83 6.12
N ASN A 14 -14.49 20.62 5.54
CA ASN A 14 -14.90 19.33 6.11
C ASN A 14 -16.42 19.20 6.34
N GLU A 15 -17.23 19.99 5.62
CA GLU A 15 -18.69 19.88 5.64
C GLU A 15 -19.17 18.86 4.58
N TYR A 16 -18.70 17.61 4.71
CA TYR A 16 -18.80 16.56 3.69
C TYR A 16 -20.24 16.28 3.23
N GLU A 17 -21.19 16.11 4.15
CA GLU A 17 -22.59 15.84 3.80
C GLU A 17 -23.19 16.97 2.94
N LYS A 18 -22.93 18.23 3.30
CA LYS A 18 -23.44 19.37 2.55
C LYS A 18 -22.72 19.55 1.22
N ALA A 19 -21.43 19.25 1.16
CA ALA A 19 -20.68 19.22 -0.09
C ALA A 19 -21.27 18.17 -1.05
N LEU A 20 -21.54 16.97 -0.56
CA LEU A 20 -22.15 15.89 -1.32
C LEU A 20 -23.52 16.28 -1.88
N ASP A 21 -24.37 16.93 -1.08
CA ASP A 21 -25.66 17.44 -1.55
C ASP A 21 -25.50 18.49 -2.66
N LEU A 22 -24.50 19.37 -2.56
CA LEU A 22 -24.21 20.33 -3.63
C LEU A 22 -23.60 19.67 -4.87
N PHE A 23 -22.78 18.62 -4.74
CA PHE A 23 -22.30 17.85 -5.90
C PHE A 23 -23.45 17.12 -6.61
N ARG A 24 -24.40 16.55 -5.86
CA ARG A 24 -25.64 15.99 -6.41
C ARG A 24 -26.44 17.07 -7.15
N GLN A 25 -26.63 18.23 -6.54
CA GLN A 25 -27.31 19.36 -7.18
C GLN A 25 -26.58 19.81 -8.46
N ALA A 26 -25.24 19.83 -8.48
CA ALA A 26 -24.47 20.21 -9.65
C ALA A 26 -24.71 19.26 -10.85
N VAL A 27 -24.88 17.96 -10.59
CA VAL A 27 -25.24 16.96 -11.62
C VAL A 27 -26.66 17.18 -12.14
N GLU A 28 -27.62 17.52 -11.27
CA GLU A 28 -29.00 17.85 -11.68
C GLU A 28 -29.08 19.14 -12.50
N GLU A 29 -28.27 20.15 -12.16
CA GLU A 29 -28.21 21.43 -12.89
C GLU A 29 -27.53 21.27 -14.25
N SER A 30 -26.44 20.51 -14.32
CA SER A 30 -25.73 20.24 -15.56
C SER A 30 -25.04 18.89 -15.47
N ARG A 31 -25.59 17.90 -16.18
CA ARG A 31 -25.04 16.56 -16.26
C ARG A 31 -23.92 16.52 -17.31
N ASN A 32 -22.69 16.80 -16.89
CA ASN A 32 -21.52 16.91 -17.75
C ASN A 32 -20.30 16.19 -17.14
N ILE A 33 -19.19 16.12 -17.88
CA ILE A 33 -17.97 15.41 -17.45
C ILE A 33 -17.52 15.86 -16.06
N GLN A 34 -17.50 17.16 -15.79
CA GLN A 34 -17.03 17.70 -14.52
C GLN A 34 -17.95 17.35 -13.36
N SER A 35 -19.25 17.61 -13.48
CA SER A 35 -20.18 17.35 -12.39
C SER A 35 -20.28 15.86 -12.06
N LEU A 36 -20.35 15.01 -13.09
CA LEU A 36 -20.40 13.56 -12.94
C LEU A 36 -19.13 13.00 -12.31
N ASN A 37 -17.95 13.42 -12.80
CA ASN A 37 -16.67 12.96 -12.27
C ASN A 37 -16.47 13.42 -10.82
N ASN A 38 -16.78 14.67 -10.50
CA ASN A 38 -16.63 15.18 -9.13
C ASN A 38 -17.54 14.42 -8.16
N LEU A 39 -18.80 14.18 -8.54
CA LEU A 39 -19.70 13.37 -7.72
C LEU A 39 -19.24 11.91 -7.62
N ALA A 40 -18.69 11.33 -8.69
CA ALA A 40 -18.13 9.98 -8.67
C ALA A 40 -16.94 9.87 -7.70
N TRP A 41 -16.05 10.87 -7.71
CA TRP A 41 -14.93 10.94 -6.77
C TRP A 41 -15.43 10.98 -5.33
N LEU A 42 -16.43 11.82 -5.02
CA LEU A 42 -17.03 11.88 -3.68
C LEU A 42 -17.64 10.55 -3.25
N TYR A 43 -18.39 9.87 -4.13
CA TYR A 43 -18.94 8.56 -3.79
C TYR A 43 -17.85 7.53 -3.48
N SER A 44 -16.75 7.58 -4.23
CA SER A 44 -15.65 6.63 -4.06
C SER A 44 -14.82 6.91 -2.80
N TYR A 45 -14.45 8.17 -2.55
CA TYR A 45 -13.48 8.53 -1.50
C TYR A 45 -14.12 8.89 -0.16
N GLU A 46 -15.33 9.44 -0.13
CA GLU A 46 -15.97 9.89 1.11
C GLU A 46 -17.07 8.94 1.58
N GLU A 47 -17.78 8.31 0.65
CA GLU A 47 -18.89 7.40 0.97
C GLU A 47 -18.53 5.92 0.86
N ASP A 48 -17.30 5.60 0.42
CA ASP A 48 -16.82 4.22 0.14
C ASP A 48 -17.80 3.42 -0.75
N ASP A 49 -18.49 4.11 -1.67
CA ASP A 49 -19.51 3.56 -2.56
C ASP A 49 -19.01 3.56 -4.02
N ASP A 50 -18.06 2.67 -4.27
CA ASP A 50 -17.48 2.46 -5.61
C ASP A 50 -18.54 2.04 -6.65
N GLN A 51 -19.65 1.43 -6.24
CA GLN A 51 -20.71 1.05 -7.18
C GLN A 51 -21.42 2.28 -7.75
N LYS A 52 -21.78 3.25 -6.91
CA LYS A 52 -22.35 4.53 -7.40
C LYS A 52 -21.33 5.30 -8.24
N ALA A 53 -20.07 5.32 -7.84
CA ALA A 53 -19.01 5.98 -8.60
C ALA A 53 -18.87 5.40 -10.01
N LEU A 54 -18.84 4.07 -10.15
CA LEU A 54 -18.74 3.38 -11.44
C LEU A 54 -19.91 3.67 -12.38
N VAL A 55 -21.13 3.79 -11.86
CA VAL A 55 -22.31 4.14 -12.68
C VAL A 55 -22.12 5.52 -13.33
N LEU A 56 -21.64 6.50 -12.58
CA LEU A 56 -21.37 7.84 -13.10
C LEU A 56 -20.16 7.86 -14.03
N LEU A 57 -19.08 7.16 -13.68
CA LEU A 57 -17.89 7.09 -14.52
C LEU A 57 -18.16 6.43 -15.86
N LYS A 58 -19.02 5.42 -15.92
CA LYS A 58 -19.42 4.81 -17.18
C LYS A 58 -20.02 5.86 -18.13
N GLU A 59 -20.90 6.71 -17.62
CA GLU A 59 -21.46 7.81 -18.40
C GLU A 59 -20.38 8.82 -18.81
N VAL A 60 -19.48 9.19 -17.89
CA VAL A 60 -18.37 10.11 -18.19
C VAL A 60 -17.49 9.57 -19.31
N ILE A 61 -17.08 8.30 -19.27
CA ILE A 61 -16.22 7.69 -20.29
C ILE A 61 -16.93 7.61 -21.66
N GLU A 62 -18.26 7.39 -21.70
CA GLU A 62 -19.04 7.44 -22.95
C GLU A 62 -19.02 8.84 -23.60
N MET A 63 -18.85 9.90 -22.80
CA MET A 63 -18.67 11.28 -23.29
C MET A 63 -17.26 11.56 -23.86
N LYS A 64 -16.31 10.61 -23.75
CA LYS A 64 -14.93 10.71 -24.24
C LYS A 64 -14.19 11.94 -23.69
N PRO A 65 -13.95 11.99 -22.37
CA PRO A 65 -13.34 13.16 -21.74
C PRO A 65 -11.91 13.35 -22.23
N ALA A 66 -11.52 14.61 -22.49
CA ALA A 66 -10.16 14.97 -22.85
C ALA A 66 -9.20 15.06 -21.64
N SER A 67 -9.70 14.76 -20.44
CA SER A 67 -8.94 14.75 -19.19
C SER A 67 -8.67 13.33 -18.71
N TYR A 68 -7.51 13.11 -18.11
CA TYR A 68 -7.11 11.83 -17.53
C TYR A 68 -7.83 11.52 -16.20
N PHE A 69 -8.45 12.51 -15.54
CA PHE A 69 -9.08 12.37 -14.22
C PHE A 69 -10.09 11.22 -14.13
N PRO A 70 -11.09 11.10 -15.03
CA PRO A 70 -12.07 10.03 -14.93
C PRO A 70 -11.47 8.65 -15.18
N TYR A 71 -10.46 8.56 -16.05
CA TYR A 71 -9.77 7.32 -16.36
C TYR A 71 -8.88 6.85 -15.20
N ASN A 72 -8.19 7.77 -14.51
CA ASN A 72 -7.45 7.44 -13.28
C ASN A 72 -8.39 6.93 -12.18
N LEU A 73 -9.48 7.67 -11.90
CA LEU A 73 -10.43 7.27 -10.88
C LEU A 73 -11.07 5.91 -11.20
N LEU A 74 -11.44 5.69 -12.47
CA LEU A 74 -11.93 4.38 -12.92
C LEU A 74 -10.88 3.28 -12.69
N GLY A 75 -9.63 3.54 -13.03
CA GLY A 75 -8.51 2.62 -12.82
C GLY A 75 -8.35 2.22 -11.34
N GLU A 76 -8.35 3.21 -10.45
CA GLU A 76 -8.24 3.00 -8.99
C GLU A 76 -9.38 2.17 -8.43
N ILE A 77 -10.62 2.47 -8.81
CA ILE A 77 -11.79 1.69 -8.38
C ILE A 77 -11.66 0.23 -8.84
N ASN A 78 -11.27 -0.01 -10.10
CA ASN A 78 -11.08 -1.37 -10.61
C ASN A 78 -9.93 -2.10 -9.90
N LEU A 79 -8.87 -1.41 -9.47
CA LEU A 79 -7.81 -2.02 -8.66
C LEU A 79 -8.34 -2.49 -7.30
N ARG A 80 -9.14 -1.66 -6.61
CA ARG A 80 -9.78 -2.07 -5.34
C ARG A 80 -10.72 -3.26 -5.52
N GLN A 81 -11.42 -3.32 -6.66
CA GLN A 81 -12.29 -4.44 -7.03
C GLN A 81 -11.52 -5.66 -7.55
N LYS A 82 -10.20 -5.59 -7.66
CA LYS A 82 -9.33 -6.63 -8.22
C LYS A 82 -9.60 -6.97 -9.69
N ASP A 83 -10.23 -6.04 -10.41
CA ASP A 83 -10.50 -6.12 -11.85
C ASP A 83 -9.29 -5.60 -12.64
N TRP A 84 -8.17 -6.30 -12.52
CA TRP A 84 -6.84 -5.87 -12.99
C TRP A 84 -6.80 -5.50 -14.48
N LYS A 85 -7.57 -6.22 -15.31
CA LYS A 85 -7.62 -5.94 -16.75
C LYS A 85 -8.32 -4.62 -17.05
N LEU A 86 -9.46 -4.36 -16.41
CA LEU A 86 -10.19 -3.11 -16.57
C LEU A 86 -9.40 -1.93 -16.00
N ALA A 87 -8.74 -2.14 -14.85
CA ALA A 87 -7.81 -1.17 -14.29
C ALA A 87 -6.68 -0.83 -15.27
N SER A 88 -6.02 -1.85 -15.82
CA SER A 88 -4.93 -1.67 -16.79
C SER A 88 -5.39 -0.89 -18.02
N ASP A 89 -6.58 -1.17 -18.55
CA ASP A 89 -7.08 -0.49 -19.75
C ASP A 89 -7.39 0.99 -19.45
N ALA A 90 -8.08 1.28 -18.34
CA ALA A 90 -8.39 2.65 -17.93
C ALA A 90 -7.13 3.48 -17.63
N LEU A 91 -6.16 2.92 -16.91
CA LEU A 91 -4.92 3.62 -16.55
C LEU A 91 -4.02 3.85 -17.78
N SER A 92 -4.06 2.93 -18.75
CA SER A 92 -3.35 3.13 -20.03
C SER A 92 -3.93 4.30 -20.82
N GLU A 93 -5.26 4.43 -20.86
CA GLU A 93 -5.93 5.58 -21.47
C GLU A 93 -5.57 6.88 -20.73
N ALA A 94 -5.59 6.87 -19.39
CA ALA A 94 -5.20 8.02 -18.58
C ALA A 94 -3.77 8.50 -18.90
N ILE A 95 -2.80 7.57 -18.93
CA ILE A 95 -1.40 7.86 -19.28
C ILE A 95 -1.28 8.40 -20.71
N SER A 96 -2.10 7.91 -21.65
CA SER A 96 -2.08 8.37 -23.05
C SER A 96 -2.53 9.83 -23.21
N ILE A 97 -3.43 10.29 -22.33
CA ILE A 97 -3.91 11.67 -22.28
C ILE A 97 -2.89 12.55 -21.56
N GLN A 98 -2.55 12.17 -20.33
CA GLN A 98 -1.56 12.85 -19.52
C GLN A 98 -0.94 11.87 -18.51
N PRO A 99 0.37 11.59 -18.61
CA PRO A 99 1.06 10.80 -17.60
C PRO A 99 1.03 11.44 -16.22
N SER A 100 0.79 10.63 -15.18
CA SER A 100 0.90 11.03 -13.77
C SER A 100 1.63 9.96 -12.96
N LYS A 101 2.16 10.33 -11.78
CA LYS A 101 2.81 9.38 -10.88
C LYS A 101 1.83 8.27 -10.47
N GLU A 102 0.61 8.65 -10.15
CA GLU A 102 -0.46 7.77 -9.71
C GLU A 102 -0.85 6.79 -10.80
N ALA A 103 -1.03 7.28 -12.04
CA ALA A 103 -1.42 6.44 -13.16
C ALA A 103 -0.36 5.36 -13.46
N TYR A 104 0.93 5.72 -13.45
CA TYR A 104 2.02 4.77 -13.64
C TYR A 104 2.12 3.74 -12.51
N GLN A 105 2.09 4.19 -11.26
CA GLN A 105 2.17 3.28 -10.11
C GLN A 105 0.98 2.30 -10.10
N ASN A 106 -0.24 2.80 -10.29
CA ASN A 106 -1.45 1.98 -10.32
C ASN A 106 -1.44 1.03 -11.53
N LEU A 107 -0.94 1.45 -12.69
CA LEU A 107 -0.79 0.56 -13.84
C LEU A 107 0.22 -0.55 -13.54
N ALA A 108 1.33 -0.22 -12.88
CA ALA A 108 2.32 -1.20 -12.45
C ALA A 108 1.70 -2.26 -11.51
N VAL A 109 0.85 -1.84 -10.56
CA VAL A 109 0.09 -2.75 -9.70
C VAL A 109 -0.82 -3.68 -10.52
N ALA A 110 -1.61 -3.13 -11.46
CA ALA A 110 -2.46 -3.93 -12.34
C ALA A 110 -1.65 -4.97 -13.13
N LYS A 111 -0.52 -4.53 -13.71
CA LYS A 111 0.40 -5.38 -14.49
C LYS A 111 1.03 -6.48 -13.64
N TYR A 112 1.40 -6.18 -12.40
CA TYR A 112 1.92 -7.17 -11.45
C TYR A 112 0.90 -8.29 -11.19
N TYR A 113 -0.35 -7.94 -10.90
CA TYR A 113 -1.40 -8.93 -10.67
C TYR A 113 -1.81 -9.69 -11.95
N LEU A 114 -1.66 -9.09 -13.13
CA LEU A 114 -1.81 -9.75 -14.42
C LEU A 114 -0.64 -10.68 -14.78
N LYS A 115 0.41 -10.75 -13.96
CA LYS A 115 1.66 -11.50 -14.20
C LYS A 115 2.48 -10.99 -15.39
N GLU A 116 2.27 -9.73 -15.75
CA GLU A 116 3.04 -8.99 -16.75
C GLU A 116 4.21 -8.26 -16.05
N LEU A 117 5.11 -9.04 -15.44
CA LEU A 117 6.10 -8.56 -14.48
C LEU A 117 7.14 -7.61 -15.09
N GLU A 118 7.53 -7.78 -16.35
CA GLU A 118 8.45 -6.86 -17.03
C GLU A 118 7.84 -5.46 -17.17
N GLU A 119 6.57 -5.38 -17.55
CA GLU A 119 5.86 -4.10 -17.66
C GLU A 119 5.64 -3.48 -16.28
N ALA A 120 5.25 -4.29 -15.28
CA ALA A 120 5.11 -3.82 -13.91
C ALA A 120 6.41 -3.20 -13.39
N SER A 121 7.53 -3.89 -13.60
CA SER A 121 8.87 -3.42 -13.22
C SER A 121 9.23 -2.09 -13.90
N ASP A 122 8.97 -1.94 -15.20
CA ASP A 122 9.24 -0.69 -15.95
C ASP A 122 8.38 0.47 -15.43
N TYR A 123 7.09 0.24 -15.21
CA TYR A 123 6.18 1.28 -14.73
C TYR A 123 6.48 1.72 -13.29
N PHE A 124 6.83 0.78 -12.38
CA PHE A 124 7.30 1.15 -11.05
C PHE A 124 8.58 2.01 -11.14
N LEU A 125 9.56 1.60 -11.96
CA LEU A 125 10.84 2.33 -12.08
C LEU A 125 10.67 3.78 -12.56
N ARG A 126 9.68 4.06 -13.42
CA ARG A 126 9.44 5.41 -13.96
C ARG A 126 9.11 6.45 -12.89
N VAL A 127 8.56 6.01 -11.76
CA VAL A 127 8.04 6.90 -10.71
C VAL A 127 8.63 6.64 -9.33
N ALA A 128 9.57 5.70 -9.26
CA ALA A 128 10.26 5.35 -8.04
C ALA A 128 11.26 6.43 -7.61
N GLY A 129 11.27 6.72 -6.31
CA GLY A 129 12.37 7.38 -5.62
C GLY A 129 13.57 6.43 -5.47
N ASN A 130 14.64 6.90 -4.83
CA ASN A 130 15.86 6.08 -4.68
C ASN A 130 15.71 4.94 -3.66
N SER A 131 14.85 5.11 -2.65
CA SER A 131 14.74 4.16 -1.52
C SER A 131 13.30 4.02 -1.00
N ASP A 132 12.32 4.32 -1.87
CA ASP A 132 10.90 4.33 -1.51
C ASP A 132 10.21 2.97 -1.78
N VAL A 133 8.95 2.88 -1.38
CA VAL A 133 8.08 1.71 -1.60
C VAL A 133 7.94 1.33 -3.07
N VAL A 134 8.02 2.31 -3.98
CA VAL A 134 7.90 2.06 -5.41
C VAL A 134 9.17 1.40 -5.95
N MET A 135 10.36 1.82 -5.50
CA MET A 135 11.62 1.15 -5.83
C MET A 135 11.66 -0.28 -5.27
N PHE A 136 11.15 -0.49 -4.04
CA PHE A 136 10.99 -1.82 -3.48
C PHE A 136 10.11 -2.72 -4.37
N ASN A 137 8.98 -2.22 -4.85
CA ASN A 137 8.11 -2.97 -5.77
C ASN A 137 8.79 -3.29 -7.11
N HIS A 138 9.57 -2.35 -7.66
CA HIS A 138 10.39 -2.58 -8.85
C HIS A 138 11.40 -3.72 -8.63
N ILE A 139 12.14 -3.70 -7.53
CA ILE A 139 13.13 -4.72 -7.17
C ILE A 139 12.46 -6.07 -6.94
N LYS A 140 11.30 -6.10 -6.26
CA LYS A 140 10.54 -7.34 -6.09
C LYS A 140 10.18 -7.98 -7.43
N CYS A 141 9.74 -7.19 -8.41
CA CYS A 141 9.48 -7.68 -9.76
C CYS A 141 10.74 -8.24 -10.42
N LEU A 142 11.90 -7.57 -10.29
CA LEU A 142 13.18 -8.07 -10.82
C LEU A 142 13.58 -9.42 -10.19
N ILE A 143 13.36 -9.59 -8.90
CA ILE A 143 13.63 -10.86 -8.20
C ILE A 143 12.75 -11.98 -8.75
N GLU A 144 11.46 -11.74 -8.93
CA GLU A 144 10.52 -12.73 -9.50
C GLU A 144 10.82 -13.07 -10.97
N LEU A 145 11.38 -12.12 -11.71
CA LEU A 145 11.90 -12.31 -13.06
C LEU A 145 13.27 -13.02 -13.12
N ASP A 146 13.82 -13.44 -11.98
CA ASP A 146 15.17 -14.00 -11.82
C ASP A 146 16.32 -13.07 -12.26
N LYS A 147 16.06 -11.75 -12.35
CA LYS A 147 17.05 -10.71 -12.65
C LYS A 147 17.83 -10.27 -11.40
N LYS A 148 18.35 -11.25 -10.66
CA LYS A 148 18.95 -11.05 -9.33
C LYS A 148 20.10 -10.06 -9.28
N THR A 149 20.95 -10.00 -10.32
CA THR A 149 22.07 -9.06 -10.38
C THR A 149 21.59 -7.61 -10.44
N GLU A 150 20.64 -7.32 -11.32
CA GLU A 150 20.04 -5.98 -11.46
C GLU A 150 19.28 -5.60 -10.18
N ALA A 151 18.50 -6.53 -9.64
CA ALA A 151 17.78 -6.35 -8.37
C ALA A 151 18.73 -5.97 -7.23
N LYS A 152 19.85 -6.69 -7.10
CA LYS A 152 20.87 -6.38 -6.08
C LYS A 152 21.52 -5.02 -6.32
N GLU A 153 21.90 -4.70 -7.56
CA GLU A 153 22.52 -3.40 -7.88
C GLU A 153 21.62 -2.23 -7.46
N LYS A 154 20.31 -2.34 -7.65
CA LYS A 154 19.34 -1.34 -7.18
C LYS A 154 19.22 -1.33 -5.66
N LEU A 155 19.08 -2.50 -5.04
CA LEU A 155 18.93 -2.60 -3.58
C LEU A 155 20.15 -2.08 -2.82
N ASP A 156 21.36 -2.26 -3.37
CA ASP A 156 22.62 -1.75 -2.80
C ASP A 156 22.68 -0.20 -2.75
N THR A 157 21.77 0.50 -3.44
CA THR A 157 21.66 1.97 -3.42
C THR A 157 20.72 2.52 -2.36
N PHE A 158 20.00 1.66 -1.62
CA PHE A 158 19.09 2.12 -0.56
C PHE A 158 19.85 2.82 0.56
N SER A 159 19.28 3.91 1.05
CA SER A 159 19.88 4.78 2.05
C SER A 159 18.85 5.25 3.07
N GLU A 160 19.16 5.13 4.36
CA GLU A 160 18.32 5.62 5.48
C GLU A 160 18.14 7.14 5.43
N ASP A 161 19.11 7.86 4.86
CA ASP A 161 19.04 9.33 4.70
C ASP A 161 18.12 9.80 3.55
N ALA A 162 17.45 8.88 2.84
CA ALA A 162 16.55 9.26 1.73
C ALA A 162 15.23 9.81 2.26
N ASP A 163 14.70 10.87 1.61
CA ASP A 163 13.48 11.57 2.06
C ASP A 163 12.27 10.64 2.24
N ASP A 164 12.08 9.68 1.32
CA ASP A 164 11.00 8.70 1.33
C ASP A 164 11.52 7.29 1.62
N PHE A 165 12.49 7.14 2.53
CA PHE A 165 13.04 5.82 2.89
C PHE A 165 11.95 4.86 3.40
N ILE A 166 11.85 3.70 2.77
CA ILE A 166 10.77 2.73 3.03
C ILE A 166 10.83 2.10 4.44
N GLY A 167 12.04 1.91 4.98
CA GLY A 167 12.26 1.19 6.23
C GLY A 167 13.33 0.10 6.11
N GLU A 168 14.01 -0.16 7.22
CA GLU A 168 15.14 -1.10 7.31
C GLU A 168 14.69 -2.55 7.12
N VAL A 169 13.50 -2.90 7.62
CA VAL A 169 12.95 -4.27 7.56
C VAL A 169 12.62 -4.66 6.13
N GLU A 170 12.00 -3.77 5.35
CA GLU A 170 11.66 -3.99 3.95
C GLU A 170 12.93 -4.18 3.10
N VAL A 171 13.96 -3.39 3.36
CA VAL A 171 15.27 -3.55 2.69
C VAL A 171 15.89 -4.90 3.03
N ALA A 172 15.88 -5.28 4.32
CA ALA A 172 16.38 -6.57 4.77
C ALA A 172 15.64 -7.74 4.09
N ASP A 173 14.32 -7.62 3.95
CA ASP A 173 13.48 -8.64 3.33
C ASP A 173 13.82 -8.87 1.86
N LEU A 174 14.11 -7.83 1.08
CA LEU A 174 14.59 -8.01 -0.30
C LEU A 174 15.97 -8.68 -0.35
N TYR A 175 16.87 -8.38 0.59
CA TYR A 175 18.14 -9.11 0.68
C TYR A 175 17.95 -10.59 1.04
N VAL A 176 16.96 -10.93 1.87
CA VAL A 176 16.58 -12.34 2.13
C VAL A 176 16.11 -13.03 0.86
N GLU A 177 15.24 -12.39 0.07
CA GLU A 177 14.75 -12.93 -1.21
C GLU A 177 15.90 -13.15 -2.22
N LEU A 178 16.93 -12.30 -2.20
CA LEU A 178 18.14 -12.44 -3.02
C LEU A 178 19.12 -13.51 -2.49
N GLY A 179 18.93 -14.01 -1.27
CA GLY A 179 19.87 -14.90 -0.58
C GLY A 179 21.13 -14.20 -0.06
N CYS A 180 21.12 -12.87 -0.01
CA CYS A 180 22.18 -12.01 0.52
C CYS A 180 22.05 -11.87 2.05
N PHE A 181 22.19 -12.99 2.75
CA PHE A 181 21.85 -13.07 4.18
C PHE A 181 22.70 -12.18 5.09
N LYS A 182 23.94 -11.83 4.71
CA LYS A 182 24.79 -10.97 5.53
C LYS A 182 24.30 -9.52 5.51
N GLU A 183 23.97 -9.03 4.33
CA GLU A 183 23.38 -7.71 4.12
C GLU A 183 21.98 -7.65 4.76
N ALA A 184 21.17 -8.69 4.59
CA ALA A 184 19.87 -8.80 5.27
C ALA A 184 20.02 -8.64 6.80
N ILE A 185 20.95 -9.37 7.42
CA ILE A 185 21.22 -9.25 8.87
C ILE A 185 21.61 -7.82 9.23
N GLN A 186 22.48 -7.16 8.46
CA GLN A 186 22.88 -5.78 8.76
C GLN A 186 21.68 -4.83 8.78
N TRP A 187 20.73 -4.99 7.86
CA TRP A 187 19.52 -4.17 7.81
C TRP A 187 18.52 -4.52 8.92
N PHE A 188 18.29 -5.81 9.20
CA PHE A 188 17.46 -6.21 10.34
C PHE A 188 18.00 -5.68 11.67
N GLU A 189 19.32 -5.70 11.88
CA GLU A 189 19.93 -5.16 13.10
C GLU A 189 19.73 -3.65 13.24
N LYS A 190 19.68 -2.89 12.14
CA LYS A 190 19.37 -1.46 12.19
C LYS A 190 17.92 -1.21 12.62
N GLY A 191 16.98 -1.99 12.09
CA GLY A 191 15.56 -1.89 12.46
C GLY A 191 15.21 -2.52 13.82
N TRP A 192 16.10 -3.32 14.41
CA TRP A 192 15.76 -4.19 15.55
C TRP A 192 15.18 -3.44 16.76
N GLU A 193 15.71 -2.26 17.06
CA GLU A 193 15.26 -1.44 18.20
C GLU A 193 14.12 -0.48 17.86
N GLU A 194 13.93 -0.17 16.57
CA GLU A 194 12.96 0.83 16.10
C GLU A 194 11.57 0.22 15.84
N TYR A 195 11.52 -1.03 15.36
CA TYR A 195 10.27 -1.68 14.97
C TYR A 195 9.72 -2.60 16.05
N TRP A 196 8.39 -2.65 16.08
CA TRP A 196 7.66 -3.65 16.84
C TRP A 196 7.95 -5.05 16.29
N LYS A 197 8.27 -5.99 17.19
CA LYS A 197 8.68 -7.34 16.83
C LYS A 197 7.43 -8.17 16.57
N THR A 198 7.11 -8.38 15.29
CA THR A 198 6.04 -9.29 14.85
C THR A 198 6.67 -10.62 14.38
N PRO A 199 5.95 -11.75 14.49
CA PRO A 199 6.49 -13.04 14.06
C PRO A 199 6.96 -13.06 12.61
N ASP A 200 6.32 -12.30 11.72
CA ASP A 200 6.58 -12.31 10.28
C ASP A 200 8.01 -11.88 9.94
N TRP A 201 8.40 -10.65 10.26
CA TRP A 201 9.74 -10.16 9.94
C TRP A 201 10.81 -10.75 10.85
N VAL A 202 10.48 -11.03 12.13
CA VAL A 202 11.41 -11.70 13.06
C VAL A 202 11.76 -13.09 12.52
N SER A 203 10.79 -13.82 11.94
CA SER A 203 11.07 -15.12 11.32
C SER A 203 12.04 -15.00 10.14
N ARG A 204 11.93 -13.95 9.33
CA ARG A 204 12.84 -13.68 8.22
C ARG A 204 14.24 -13.29 8.69
N PHE A 205 14.33 -12.52 9.77
CA PHE A 205 15.60 -12.21 10.42
C PHE A 205 16.29 -13.45 10.99
N VAL A 206 15.56 -14.25 11.78
CA VAL A 206 16.07 -15.51 12.33
C VAL A 206 16.45 -16.48 11.20
N TYR A 207 15.73 -16.48 10.07
CA TYR A 207 16.10 -17.27 8.90
C TYR A 207 17.44 -16.82 8.31
N ALA A 208 17.67 -15.52 8.13
CA ALA A 208 18.96 -15.01 7.66
C ALA A 208 20.11 -15.40 8.62
N LEU A 209 19.90 -15.29 9.93
CA LEU A 209 20.85 -15.74 10.95
C LEU A 209 21.10 -17.25 10.90
N PHE A 210 20.06 -18.05 10.70
CA PHE A 210 20.14 -19.51 10.55
C PHE A 210 20.98 -19.89 9.33
N LYS A 211 20.78 -19.21 8.19
CA LYS A 211 21.56 -19.42 6.96
C LYS A 211 23.03 -19.03 7.11
N THR A 212 23.34 -18.10 7.99
CA THR A 212 24.73 -17.71 8.32
C THR A 212 25.32 -18.44 9.53
N LYS A 213 24.54 -19.34 10.17
CA LYS A 213 24.93 -20.12 11.36
C LYS A 213 25.25 -19.26 12.59
N ASN A 214 24.59 -18.10 12.73
CA ASN A 214 24.76 -17.22 13.88
C ASN A 214 23.85 -17.63 15.06
N ASN A 215 24.12 -18.81 15.64
CA ASN A 215 23.27 -19.40 16.68
C ASN A 215 23.16 -18.54 17.96
N LEU A 216 24.19 -17.75 18.27
CA LEU A 216 24.16 -16.86 19.43
C LEU A 216 23.07 -15.80 19.25
N ARG A 217 23.13 -15.06 18.13
CA ARG A 217 22.16 -13.99 17.85
C ARG A 217 20.74 -14.53 17.62
N ILE A 218 20.60 -15.74 17.06
CA ILE A 218 19.28 -16.42 16.97
C ILE A 218 18.65 -16.55 18.36
N ASN A 219 19.42 -17.02 19.35
CA ASN A 219 18.90 -17.19 20.70
C ASN A 219 18.55 -15.84 21.33
N GLU A 220 19.38 -14.81 21.15
CA GLU A 220 19.12 -13.46 21.65
C GLU A 220 17.81 -12.89 21.08
N VAL A 221 17.67 -12.87 19.75
CA VAL A 221 16.48 -12.39 19.03
C VAL A 221 15.21 -13.09 19.51
N ILE A 222 15.25 -14.41 19.67
CA ILE A 222 14.08 -15.17 20.14
C ILE A 222 13.76 -14.87 21.60
N GLN A 223 14.76 -14.83 22.47
CA GLN A 223 14.53 -14.56 23.90
C GLN A 223 13.98 -13.14 24.11
N GLU A 224 14.53 -12.16 23.40
CA GLU A 224 14.04 -10.78 23.43
C GLU A 224 12.59 -10.69 22.94
N SER A 225 12.26 -11.35 21.82
CA SER A 225 10.90 -11.38 21.27
C SER A 225 9.90 -12.06 22.23
N ILE A 226 10.28 -13.18 22.84
CA ILE A 226 9.46 -13.88 23.84
C ILE A 226 9.26 -13.02 25.09
N LEU A 227 10.29 -12.31 25.54
CA LEU A 227 10.22 -11.44 26.71
C LEU A 227 9.27 -10.27 26.46
N HIS A 228 9.43 -9.56 25.34
CA HIS A 228 8.54 -8.47 24.94
C HIS A 228 7.09 -8.95 24.87
N LYS A 229 6.85 -10.08 24.19
CA LYS A 229 5.50 -10.65 24.09
C LYS A 229 4.93 -11.07 25.45
N ALA A 230 5.76 -11.57 26.37
CA ALA A 230 5.33 -11.90 27.72
C ALA A 230 4.93 -10.66 28.53
N GLU A 231 5.60 -9.53 28.32
CA GLU A 231 5.23 -8.25 28.93
C GLU A 231 3.91 -7.72 28.37
N GLU A 232 3.69 -7.83 27.06
CA GLU A 232 2.41 -7.49 26.43
C GLU A 232 1.25 -8.33 26.96
N ILE A 233 1.43 -9.65 27.03
CA ILE A 233 0.44 -10.59 27.60
C ILE A 233 0.09 -10.19 29.03
N LYS A 234 1.09 -9.81 29.82
CA LYS A 234 0.88 -9.35 31.19
C LYS A 234 0.08 -8.04 31.22
N SER A 235 0.44 -7.08 30.37
CA SER A 235 -0.26 -5.79 30.28
C SER A 235 -1.72 -5.98 29.86
N ALA A 236 -1.97 -6.76 28.80
CA ALA A 236 -3.32 -7.07 28.34
C ALA A 236 -4.15 -7.80 29.42
N HIS A 237 -3.52 -8.68 30.21
CA HIS A 237 -4.19 -9.34 31.33
C HIS A 237 -4.57 -8.36 32.46
N GLU A 238 -3.76 -7.33 32.72
CA GLU A 238 -3.99 -6.33 33.77
C GLU A 238 -4.97 -5.22 33.35
N GLU A 239 -5.23 -5.06 32.05
CA GLU A 239 -6.16 -4.07 31.51
C GLU A 239 -7.61 -4.32 31.96
N GLU A 240 -8.28 -3.28 32.46
CA GLU A 240 -9.68 -3.37 32.89
C GLU A 240 -10.63 -3.30 31.69
N CYS A 241 -11.62 -4.20 31.65
CA CYS A 241 -12.62 -4.24 30.59
C CYS A 241 -13.66 -3.11 30.75
N ASP A 242 -14.13 -2.58 29.63
CA ASP A 242 -15.16 -1.54 29.56
C ASP A 242 -16.21 -1.84 28.46
N GLU A 243 -17.00 -0.83 28.06
CA GLU A 243 -18.04 -0.99 27.03
C GLU A 243 -17.49 -1.23 25.62
N ASN A 244 -16.25 -0.80 25.33
CA ASN A 244 -15.58 -0.95 24.05
C ASN A 244 -14.49 -2.05 24.07
N TRP A 245 -14.05 -2.46 25.26
CA TRP A 245 -13.11 -3.54 25.48
C TRP A 245 -13.73 -4.60 26.40
N THR A 246 -14.45 -5.56 25.81
CA THR A 246 -15.17 -6.56 26.59
C THR A 246 -14.27 -7.70 27.03
N GLU A 247 -14.71 -8.50 28.01
CA GLU A 247 -14.01 -9.74 28.39
C GLU A 247 -13.80 -10.68 27.19
N SER A 248 -14.73 -10.71 26.23
CA SER A 248 -14.60 -11.52 25.02
C SER A 248 -13.50 -10.99 24.09
N ASP A 249 -13.37 -9.67 23.97
CA ASP A 249 -12.33 -9.03 23.16
C ASP A 249 -10.96 -9.31 23.79
N LYS A 250 -10.87 -9.15 25.12
CA LYS A 250 -9.69 -9.47 25.90
C LYS A 250 -9.28 -10.93 25.78
N GLU A 251 -10.21 -11.88 25.89
CA GLU A 251 -9.92 -13.30 25.68
C GLU A 251 -9.38 -13.59 24.28
N THR A 252 -9.94 -12.94 23.25
CA THR A 252 -9.52 -13.09 21.85
C THR A 252 -8.11 -12.55 21.65
N HIS A 253 -7.85 -11.32 22.12
CA HIS A 253 -6.53 -10.70 22.02
C HIS A 253 -5.46 -11.48 22.79
N MET A 254 -5.78 -11.96 23.99
CA MET A 254 -4.87 -12.81 24.77
C MET A 254 -4.52 -14.11 24.04
N LYS A 255 -5.47 -14.68 23.30
CA LYS A 255 -5.23 -15.86 22.47
C LYS A 255 -4.25 -15.56 21.34
N GLU A 256 -4.42 -14.44 20.65
CA GLU A 256 -3.52 -13.99 19.58
C GLU A 256 -2.10 -13.79 20.11
N LEU A 257 -1.93 -13.07 21.24
CA LEU A 257 -0.61 -12.85 21.84
C LEU A 257 0.08 -14.17 22.25
N LEU A 258 -0.68 -15.14 22.77
CA LEU A 258 -0.16 -16.47 23.12
C LEU A 258 0.24 -17.28 21.89
N GLU A 259 -0.51 -17.17 20.79
CA GLU A 259 -0.19 -17.79 19.51
C GLU A 259 1.12 -17.22 18.95
N GLU A 260 1.26 -15.89 18.91
CA GLU A 260 2.49 -15.21 18.48
C GLU A 260 3.69 -15.58 19.35
N LYS A 261 3.52 -15.64 20.68
CA LYS A 261 4.57 -16.09 21.59
C LYS A 261 5.03 -17.51 21.25
N ASN A 262 4.08 -18.41 21.01
CA ASN A 262 4.37 -19.78 20.61
C ASN A 262 5.06 -19.86 19.23
N GLU A 263 4.81 -18.91 18.32
CA GLU A 263 5.57 -18.82 17.08
C GLU A 263 7.06 -18.56 17.31
N TYR A 264 7.41 -17.61 18.20
CA TYR A 264 8.79 -17.35 18.57
C TYR A 264 9.48 -18.58 19.19
N GLU A 265 8.80 -19.25 20.12
CA GLU A 265 9.31 -20.45 20.81
C GLU A 265 9.61 -21.61 19.84
N ASN A 266 8.83 -21.73 18.76
CA ASN A 266 8.96 -22.81 17.77
C ASN A 266 9.73 -22.41 16.51
N MET A 267 10.19 -21.17 16.40
CA MET A 267 10.75 -20.60 15.17
C MET A 267 11.97 -21.37 14.64
N VAL A 268 12.94 -21.70 15.51
CA VAL A 268 14.13 -22.49 15.13
C VAL A 268 13.77 -23.91 14.71
N ASN A 269 12.79 -24.52 15.38
CA ASN A 269 12.33 -25.87 15.06
C ASN A 269 11.69 -25.91 13.67
N ARG A 270 10.88 -24.89 13.32
CA ARG A 270 10.31 -24.73 11.97
C ARG A 270 11.42 -24.60 10.92
N MET A 271 12.42 -23.76 11.13
CA MET A 271 13.53 -23.62 10.16
C MET A 271 14.34 -24.90 10.01
N SER A 272 14.55 -25.62 11.12
CA SER A 272 15.25 -26.90 11.13
C SER A 272 14.48 -28.00 10.38
N SER A 273 13.16 -27.90 10.28
CA SER A 273 12.32 -28.79 9.46
C SER A 273 12.26 -28.39 7.97
N GLY A 274 12.98 -27.33 7.58
CA GLY A 274 13.07 -26.86 6.20
C GLY A 274 12.07 -25.74 5.84
N TYR A 275 11.35 -25.19 6.83
CA TYR A 275 10.51 -24.02 6.60
C TYR A 275 11.35 -22.82 6.14
N ILE A 276 10.86 -22.13 5.12
CA ILE A 276 11.42 -20.87 4.62
C ILE A 276 10.31 -19.83 4.81
N PRO A 277 10.52 -18.79 5.63
CA PRO A 277 9.54 -17.73 5.80
C PRO A 277 9.37 -16.98 4.49
N LEU A 278 8.12 -16.76 4.08
CA LEU A 278 7.78 -16.01 2.87
C LEU A 278 7.75 -14.52 3.17
N ILE A 279 7.98 -13.71 2.15
CA ILE A 279 7.75 -12.26 2.22
C ILE A 279 6.28 -12.01 1.95
N GLU A 280 5.64 -11.23 2.80
CA GLU A 280 4.32 -10.69 2.48
C GLU A 280 4.50 -9.53 1.51
N PHE A 281 3.86 -9.61 0.34
CA PHE A 281 4.02 -8.62 -0.71
C PHE A 281 2.71 -8.32 -1.40
N GLU A 282 2.20 -7.12 -1.15
CA GLU A 282 1.06 -6.54 -1.85
C GLU A 282 1.41 -5.10 -2.24
N PRO A 283 1.66 -4.82 -3.53
CA PRO A 283 2.06 -3.48 -3.94
C PRO A 283 0.87 -2.52 -3.79
N ALA A 284 1.06 -1.49 -2.97
CA ALA A 284 0.01 -0.52 -2.67
C ALA A 284 -0.37 0.33 -3.89
N THR A 285 -1.68 0.53 -4.05
CA THR A 285 -2.23 1.52 -4.97
C THR A 285 -2.08 2.91 -4.37
N THR A 286 -2.07 3.92 -5.22
CA THR A 286 -2.06 5.33 -4.80
C THR A 286 -3.28 6.06 -5.38
N GLY A 287 -3.70 7.12 -4.69
CA GLY A 287 -4.84 7.93 -5.07
C GLY A 287 -4.44 9.40 -5.12
N ALA A 288 -5.18 10.18 -5.90
CA ALA A 288 -5.05 11.63 -5.91
C ALA A 288 -6.41 12.32 -5.93
N CYS A 289 -6.38 13.64 -5.77
CA CYS A 289 -7.55 14.45 -6.01
C CYS A 289 -7.83 14.49 -7.52
N TYR A 290 -8.99 14.02 -7.94
CA TYR A 290 -9.46 14.14 -9.33
C TYR A 290 -10.68 15.05 -9.42
N LEU A 291 -10.77 16.04 -8.54
CA LEU A 291 -11.86 17.02 -8.53
C LEU A 291 -11.53 18.19 -9.45
N PHE A 292 -12.33 18.35 -10.50
CA PHE A 292 -12.29 19.54 -11.36
C PHE A 292 -12.67 20.79 -10.58
N GLY A 293 -11.85 21.83 -10.69
CA GLY A 293 -11.99 23.09 -9.96
C GLY A 293 -11.37 23.09 -8.54
N CYS A 294 -10.73 22.02 -8.10
CA CYS A 294 -10.10 21.96 -6.77
C CYS A 294 -8.94 22.95 -6.66
N LYS A 295 -9.09 23.97 -5.81
CA LYS A 295 -8.08 25.03 -5.64
C LYS A 295 -6.85 24.54 -4.88
N ARG A 296 -7.03 23.68 -3.88
CA ARG A 296 -5.94 23.10 -3.08
C ARG A 296 -4.87 22.42 -3.94
N HIS A 297 -5.29 21.72 -4.98
CA HIS A 297 -4.39 21.03 -5.93
C HIS A 297 -4.26 21.76 -7.28
N ASN A 298 -4.77 22.99 -7.36
CA ASN A 298 -4.75 23.84 -8.56
C ASN A 298 -5.32 23.13 -9.82
N HIS A 299 -6.39 22.36 -9.64
CA HIS A 299 -7.09 21.71 -10.74
C HIS A 299 -8.07 22.70 -11.38
N PRO A 300 -7.99 22.93 -12.71
CA PRO A 300 -8.93 23.79 -13.40
C PRO A 300 -10.33 23.14 -13.43
N ASP A 301 -11.35 23.96 -13.68
CA ASP A 301 -12.62 23.45 -14.18
C ASP A 301 -12.38 22.72 -15.53
N TYR A 302 -13.18 21.71 -15.84
CA TYR A 302 -13.09 20.98 -17.11
C TYR A 302 -13.35 21.91 -18.30
N GLN A 303 -12.53 21.76 -19.34
CA GLN A 303 -12.66 22.48 -20.61
C GLN A 303 -12.78 21.45 -21.73
N GLU A 304 -13.74 21.66 -22.63
CA GLU A 304 -13.99 20.82 -23.82
C GLU A 304 -12.90 20.98 -24.90
#